data_AF-A0A538IEC8-F1
#
_entry.id   AF-A0A538IEC8-F1
#
_cell.length_a   1.000
_cell.length_b   1.000
_cell.length_c   1.000
_cell.angle_alpha   90.00
_cell.angle_beta   90.00
_cell.angle_gamma   90.00
#
_symmetry.space_group_name_H-M   'P 1'
#
loop_
_entity.id
_entity.type
_entity.pdbx_description
1 polymer ?
#
loop_
_entity_poly.entity_id
_entity_poly.type
_entity_poly.pdbx_seq_one_letter_code
_entity_poly.pdbx_strand_id
1 'polypeptide(L)' 'MSRHRHSRLFREVNNRIYDLLESAEPDLPGEFLCECGRDCGRRVLLLPAEFANLRQAGQAVRSPDCRRRTELAGGVPALG' A
#
# COMPACT_ATOMS: atom_id res chain seq x y z
N MET A 1 -7.67 3.52 -18.89
CA MET A 1 -6.82 2.33 -18.69
C MET A 1 -6.95 1.85 -17.24
N SER A 2 -7.15 0.56 -17.05
CA SER A 2 -7.90 -0.01 -15.92
C SER A 2 -7.14 0.01 -14.59
N ARG A 3 -7.76 0.57 -13.53
CA ARG A 3 -7.23 0.71 -12.16
C ARG A 3 -6.65 -0.60 -11.58
N HIS A 4 -7.18 -1.74 -12.01
CA HIS A 4 -6.73 -3.09 -11.62
C HIS A 4 -5.34 -3.49 -12.16
N ARG A 5 -4.92 -2.96 -13.32
CA ARG A 5 -3.62 -3.30 -13.91
C ARG A 5 -2.48 -2.62 -13.12
N HIS A 6 -2.69 -1.38 -12.69
CA HIS A 6 -1.70 -0.63 -11.93
C HIS A 6 -1.56 -1.14 -10.49
N SER A 7 -2.65 -1.59 -9.85
CA SER A 7 -2.56 -2.15 -8.49
C SER A 7 -1.71 -3.43 -8.42
N ARG A 8 -1.75 -4.27 -9.46
CA ARG A 8 -0.93 -5.49 -9.50
C ARG A 8 0.56 -5.17 -9.62
N LEU A 9 0.93 -4.19 -10.44
CA LEU A 9 2.31 -3.76 -10.61
C LEU A 9 2.88 -3.16 -9.31
N PHE A 10 2.14 -2.26 -8.65
CA PHE A 10 2.62 -1.67 -7.39
C PHE A 10 2.79 -2.72 -6.29
N ARG A 11 1.90 -3.73 -6.26
CA ARG A 11 2.04 -4.87 -5.34
C ARG A 11 3.32 -5.67 -5.59
N GLU A 12 3.63 -5.95 -6.85
CA GLU A 12 4.85 -6.67 -7.22
C GLU A 12 6.11 -5.88 -6.83
N VAL A 13 6.15 -4.58 -7.13
CA VAL A 13 7.28 -3.71 -6.77
C VAL A 13 7.47 -3.67 -5.25
N ASN A 14 6.39 -3.51 -4.50
CA ASN A 14 6.47 -3.51 -3.04
C ASN A 14 6.99 -4.82 -2.46
N ASN A 15 6.62 -5.97 -3.05
CA ASN A 15 7.15 -7.26 -2.61
C ASN A 15 8.67 -7.34 -2.86
N ARG A 16 9.17 -6.84 -4.00
CA ARG A 16 10.62 -6.78 -4.24
C ARG A 16 11.35 -5.85 -3.30
N ILE A 17 10.75 -4.69 -2.97
CA ILE A 17 11.31 -3.77 -1.97
C ILE A 17 11.42 -4.47 -0.60
N TYR A 18 10.37 -5.20 -0.21
CA TYR A 18 10.37 -5.99 1.01
C TYR A 18 11.50 -7.04 1.01
N ASP A 19 11.62 -7.85 -0.04
CA ASP A 19 12.64 -8.90 -0.13
C ASP A 19 14.06 -8.33 0.04
N LEU A 20 14.32 -7.15 -0.53
CA LEU A 20 15.59 -6.45 -0.40
C LEU A 20 15.82 -5.95 1.04
N LEU A 21 14.84 -5.27 1.63
CA LEU A 21 14.96 -4.70 2.97
C LEU A 21 15.07 -5.78 4.05
N GLU A 22 14.26 -6.83 3.96
CA GLU A 22 14.32 -7.96 4.90
C GLU A 22 15.70 -8.62 4.90
N SER A 23 16.35 -8.69 3.73
CA SER A 23 17.67 -9.31 3.61
C SER A 23 18.83 -8.44 4.11
N ALA A 24 18.70 -7.12 4.02
CA ALA A 24 19.80 -6.19 4.29
C ALA A 24 19.65 -5.47 5.64
N GLU A 25 18.46 -4.93 5.92
CA GLU A 25 18.20 -4.00 7.02
C GLU A 25 16.77 -4.22 7.58
N PRO A 26 16.49 -5.36 8.23
CA PRO A 26 15.13 -5.74 8.66
C PRO A 26 14.53 -4.82 9.73
N ASP A 27 15.37 -4.12 10.49
CA ASP A 27 14.97 -3.24 11.59
C ASP A 27 14.85 -1.77 11.18
N LEU A 28 15.11 -1.45 9.90
CA LEU A 28 15.05 -0.07 9.40
C LEU A 28 13.85 0.14 8.48
N PRO A 29 13.22 1.32 8.55
CA PRO A 29 12.05 1.62 7.74
C PRO A 29 12.47 1.87 6.28
N GLY A 30 11.73 1.27 5.35
CA GLY A 30 11.90 1.47 3.92
C GLY A 30 10.70 2.16 3.26
N GLU A 31 10.92 2.70 2.07
CA GLU A 31 9.88 3.38 1.31
C GLU A 31 9.09 2.41 0.42
N PHE A 32 7.81 2.18 0.75
CA PHE A 32 6.88 1.39 -0.04
C PHE A 32 5.93 2.27 -0.86
N LEU A 33 5.49 1.79 -2.02
CA LEU A 33 4.55 2.49 -2.90
C LEU A 33 3.10 2.35 -2.42
N CYS A 34 2.34 3.44 -2.52
CA CYS A 34 0.90 3.44 -2.23
C CYS A 34 0.10 2.73 -3.34
N GLU A 35 -0.65 1.70 -2.98
CA GLU A 35 -1.34 0.79 -3.92
C GLU A 35 -2.77 1.24 -4.26
N CYS A 36 -3.07 2.54 -4.24
CA CYS A 36 -4.45 3.08 -4.29
C CYS A 36 -5.22 2.84 -5.62
N GLY A 37 -4.67 2.02 -6.51
CA GLY A 37 -5.23 1.72 -7.83
C GLY A 37 -5.18 2.92 -8.79
N ARG A 38 -4.37 3.92 -8.45
CA ARG A 38 -4.04 5.08 -9.27
C ARG A 38 -2.54 5.30 -9.20
N ASP A 39 -1.98 5.92 -10.23
CA ASP A 39 -0.59 6.37 -10.19
C ASP A 39 -0.49 7.66 -9.38
N CYS A 40 -0.48 7.53 -8.05
CA CYS A 40 -0.46 8.67 -7.14
C CYS A 40 0.95 9.11 -6.74
N GLY A 41 1.98 8.33 -7.09
CA GLY A 41 3.39 8.58 -6.76
C GLY A 41 3.73 8.60 -5.26
N ARG A 42 2.77 8.35 -4.36
CA ARG A 42 2.99 8.46 -2.91
C ARG A 42 3.75 7.26 -2.37
N ARG A 43 4.65 7.53 -1.44
CA ARG A 43 5.42 6.54 -0.68
C ARG A 43 4.94 6.47 0.77
N VAL A 44 5.16 5.33 1.41
CA VAL A 44 4.83 5.05 2.81
C VAL A 44 6.07 4.43 3.44
N LEU A 45 6.59 5.08 4.49
CA LEU A 45 7.64 4.50 5.32
C LEU A 45 7.03 3.40 6.18
N LEU A 46 7.57 2.20 6.07
CA LEU A 46 7.19 1.03 6.87
C LEU A 46 8.42 0.20 7.21
N LEU A 47 8.43 -0.40 8.39
CA LEU A 47 9.33 -1.51 8.69
C LEU A 47 8.93 -2.74 7.85
N PRO A 48 9.89 -3.62 7.50
CA PRO A 48 9.61 -4.91 6.87
C PRO A 48 8.53 -5.71 7.62
N ALA A 49 8.59 -5.75 8.95
CA ALA A 49 7.58 -6.43 9.77
C ALA A 49 6.17 -5.83 9.61
N GLU A 50 6.05 -4.50 9.52
CA GLU A 50 4.75 -3.84 9.31
C GLU A 50 4.19 -4.15 7.92
N PHE A 51 5.05 -4.15 6.91
CA PHE A 51 4.65 -4.57 5.56
C PHE A 51 4.18 -6.02 5.53
N ALA A 52 4.93 -6.94 6.15
CA ALA A 52 4.56 -8.35 6.23
C ALA A 52 3.18 -8.53 6.89
N ASN A 53 2.93 -7.83 8.00
CA ASN A 53 1.64 -7.84 8.69
C ASN A 53 0.49 -7.37 7.78
N LEU A 54 0.68 -6.28 7.02
CA LEU A 54 -0.32 -5.82 6.04
C LEU A 54 -0.62 -6.90 5.00
N ARG A 55 0.42 -7.58 4.50
CA ARG A 55 0.25 -8.64 3.49
C ARG A 55 -0.46 -9.87 4.03
N GLN A 56 -0.09 -10.32 5.23
CA GLN A 56 -0.76 -11.43 5.91
C GLN A 56 -2.24 -11.14 6.15
N ALA A 57 -2.58 -9.88 6.47
CA ALA A 57 -3.96 -9.41 6.60
C ALA A 57 -4.69 -9.20 5.25
N GLY A 58 -4.05 -9.46 4.11
CA GLY A 58 -4.63 -9.22 2.79
C GLY A 58 -4.81 -7.72 2.45
N GLN A 59 -4.15 -6.83 3.18
CA GLN A 59 -4.29 -5.39 3.05
C GLN A 59 -3.30 -4.80 2.04
N ALA A 60 -3.71 -3.67 1.46
CA ALA A 60 -2.91 -2.92 0.49
C ALA A 60 -2.13 -1.82 1.21
N VAL A 61 -0.91 -1.53 0.74
CA VAL A 61 -0.16 -0.38 1.24
C VAL A 61 -0.91 0.90 0.84
N ARG A 62 -1.22 1.76 1.83
CA ARG A 62 -1.99 2.99 1.63
C ARG A 62 -1.35 4.12 2.41
N SER A 63 -1.00 5.20 1.70
CA SER A 63 -0.59 6.45 2.35
C SER A 63 -1.77 7.07 3.12
N PRO A 64 -1.53 7.84 4.19
CA PRO A 64 -2.58 8.48 4.98
C PRO A 64 -3.61 9.26 4.14
N ASP A 65 -3.15 10.01 3.14
CA ASP A 65 -4.02 10.76 2.24
C ASP A 65 -4.93 9.88 1.37
N CYS A 66 -4.47 8.69 1.01
CA CYS A 66 -5.25 7.73 0.24
C CYS A 66 -6.20 6.91 1.13
N ARG A 67 -5.90 6.75 2.42
CA ARG A 67 -6.81 6.14 3.40
C ARG A 67 -8.05 7.02 3.59
N ARG A 68 -7.85 8.30 3.92
CA ARG A 68 -8.96 9.26 4.12
C ARG A 68 -9.90 9.38 2.92
N ARG A 69 -9.36 9.35 1.69
CA ARG A 69 -10.19 9.39 0.47
C ARG A 69 -11.02 8.13 0.24
N THR A 70 -10.57 6.98 0.73
CA THR A 70 -11.33 5.72 0.63
C THR A 70 -12.46 5.71 1.67
N GLU A 71 -12.19 6.20 2.89
CA GLU A 71 -13.20 6.36 3.95
C GLU A 71 -14.31 7.33 3.54
N LEU A 72 -13.95 8.47 2.94
CA LEU A 72 -14.93 9.43 2.40
C LEU A 72 -15.72 8.89 1.19
N ALA A 73 -15.12 8.00 0.38
CA ALA A 73 -15.81 7.38 -0.75
C ALA A 73 -16.67 6.16 -0.34
N GLY A 74 -16.44 5.58 0.84
CA GLY A 74 -17.25 4.51 1.43
C GLY A 74 -18.30 4.98 2.43
N GLY A 75 -18.28 6.27 2.80
CA GLY A 75 -19.14 6.88 3.81
C GLY A 75 -20.36 7.61 3.25
N VAL A 76 -21.14 6.96 2.38
CA VAL A 76 -22.51 7.41 2.10
C VAL A 76 -23.46 6.30 2.55
N PRO A 77 -24.14 6.41 3.70
CA PRO A 77 -25.34 5.63 3.91
C PRO A 77 -26.39 6.22 2.96
N ALA A 78 -26.72 5.46 1.91
CA ALA A 78 -27.96 5.68 1.18
C ALA A 78 -29.10 5.21 2.09
N LEU A 79 -29.68 6.15 2.83
CA LEU A 79 -31.01 6.05 3.44
C LEU A 79 -31.60 7.46 3.23
N GLY A 80 -32.64 7.65 2.42
CA GLY A 80 -33.88 6.88 2.40
C GLY A 80 -34.90 7.71 3.16
#